data_AF-A0A382MSM8-F1
#
_entry.id   AF-A0A382MSM8-F1
#
_cell.length_a   1.000
_cell.length_b   1.000
_cell.length_c   1.000
_cell.angle_alpha   90.00
_cell.angle_beta   90.00
_cell.angle_gamma   90.00
#
_symmetry.space_group_name_H-M   'P 1'
#
loop_
_entity.id
_entity.type
_entity.pdbx_description
1 polymer ?
#
loop_
_entity_poly.entity_id
_entity_poly.type
_entity_poly.pdbx_seq_one_letter_code
_entity_poly.pdbx_strand_id
1 'polypeptide(L)'
;MYLVQRQKHYLTVLFLLAFLVLSAVSCSQEAFSFGSDALENNKSSVASNFETWVPLVAIPPDRDLENLSIQYGFGPDEMLLPVKSDDKNENVGKKEEFTVVNLSLTESYTVEGELVNVTDNAYWYADMNSEIDRDLYNIVATKWEKIHSDYFATYHVPKLTILNTALDGAAGYFSDVDSYPRWVHTNSNERPMVYIDPSRNKPGSDRYMSVLIHEYQHFVNNEADQGEEAWVDEGLAELAVRNIGYETPLEKYFLVDPDTQLNYWSDDPRKTLAHYGAASLFFEFVSG
;
A
#
# COMPACT_ATOMS: atom_id res chain seq x y z
N MET A 1 -44.07 40.80 11.42
CA MET A 1 -43.43 40.01 10.36
C MET A 1 -41.94 39.95 10.67
N TYR A 2 -41.49 38.80 11.23
CA TYR A 2 -40.11 38.32 11.49
C TYR A 2 -39.08 39.27 12.16
N LEU A 3 -38.84 39.20 13.48
CA LEU A 3 -37.95 38.28 14.26
C LEU A 3 -36.46 38.34 13.85
N VAL A 4 -35.66 39.11 14.59
CA VAL A 4 -34.77 38.69 15.71
C VAL A 4 -33.52 37.95 15.25
N GLN A 5 -32.43 38.71 15.32
CA GLN A 5 -31.02 38.33 15.27
C GLN A 5 -30.72 37.25 16.31
N ARG A 6 -30.29 36.06 15.85
CA ARG A 6 -29.79 34.98 16.71
C ARG A 6 -28.42 34.53 16.23
N GLN A 7 -27.40 35.06 16.89
CA GLN A 7 -26.12 34.39 17.09
C GLN A 7 -26.39 33.02 17.72
N LYS A 8 -25.86 31.96 17.13
CA LYS A 8 -25.82 30.64 17.76
C LYS A 8 -24.43 30.04 17.59
N HIS A 9 -23.70 30.04 18.69
CA HIS A 9 -22.59 29.15 18.95
C HIS A 9 -23.09 27.70 18.97
N TYR A 10 -22.41 26.81 18.24
CA TYR A 10 -22.43 25.36 18.45
C TYR A 10 -21.01 24.88 18.18
N LEU A 11 -20.21 24.74 19.24
CA LEU A 11 -19.96 23.51 20.00
C LEU A 11 -19.01 22.59 19.24
N THR A 12 -17.73 22.86 19.47
CA THR A 12 -16.60 21.95 19.29
C THR A 12 -16.95 20.63 19.98
N VAL A 13 -17.18 19.57 19.21
CA VAL A 13 -17.32 18.23 19.78
C VAL A 13 -15.96 17.56 19.69
N LEU A 14 -15.28 17.56 20.84
CA LEU A 14 -14.23 16.61 21.18
C LEU A 14 -14.84 15.20 21.05
N PHE A 15 -14.35 14.37 20.14
CA PHE A 15 -14.59 12.93 20.23
C PHE A 15 -13.29 12.22 20.57
N LEU A 16 -13.38 11.48 21.68
CA LEU A 16 -12.31 10.72 22.29
C LEU A 16 -11.74 9.69 21.31
N LEU A 17 -10.40 9.64 21.25
CA LEU A 17 -9.62 8.49 20.83
C LEU A 17 -9.95 7.31 21.75
N ALA A 18 -10.51 6.25 21.18
CA ALA A 18 -10.47 4.92 21.77
C ALA A 18 -9.35 4.13 21.06
N PHE A 19 -8.27 3.91 21.80
CA PHE A 19 -7.18 2.99 21.47
C PHE A 19 -7.65 1.53 21.57
N LEU A 20 -7.29 0.68 20.60
CA LEU A 20 -6.46 -0.53 20.77
C LEU A 20 -6.30 -1.25 19.40
N VAL A 21 -5.10 -1.23 18.82
CA VAL A 21 -4.12 -2.34 18.68
C VAL A 21 -4.42 -3.34 17.54
N LEU A 22 -3.60 -3.25 16.49
CA LEU A 22 -2.75 -4.38 16.08
C LEU A 22 -1.38 -3.84 15.65
N SER A 23 -0.36 -4.61 15.96
CA SER A 23 0.98 -4.18 16.35
C SER A 23 2.03 -4.47 15.29
N ALA A 24 2.89 -3.49 14.99
CA ALA A 24 4.31 -3.74 14.77
C ALA A 24 5.00 -3.72 16.14
N VAL A 25 5.33 -4.89 16.68
CA VAL A 25 6.09 -5.01 17.93
C VAL A 25 7.57 -4.78 17.60
N SER A 26 8.08 -3.60 17.93
CA SER A 26 9.53 -3.39 18.07
C SER A 26 9.94 -3.76 19.50
N CYS A 27 10.85 -4.73 19.61
CA CYS A 27 11.29 -5.29 20.87
C CYS A 27 12.23 -4.30 21.59
N SER A 28 11.74 -3.60 22.62
CA SER A 28 12.59 -2.83 23.54
C SER A 28 13.14 -3.74 24.64
N GLN A 29 14.46 -3.83 24.69
CA GLN A 29 15.24 -4.63 25.63
C GLN A 29 15.29 -3.92 27.00
N GLU A 30 14.59 -4.43 28.01
CA GLU A 30 14.83 -4.06 29.41
C GLU A 30 15.54 -5.20 30.14
N ALA A 31 16.76 -4.92 30.61
CA ALA A 31 17.57 -5.81 31.40
C ALA A 31 16.96 -6.01 32.80
N PHE A 32 16.61 -7.25 33.16
CA PHE A 32 16.24 -7.61 34.52
C PHE A 32 17.34 -8.44 35.20
N SER A 33 17.79 -7.91 36.34
CA SER A 33 18.78 -8.47 37.26
C SER A 33 18.27 -9.75 37.92
N PHE A 34 19.12 -10.78 37.95
CA PHE A 34 18.89 -12.03 38.69
C PHE A 34 18.81 -11.78 40.20
N GLY A 35 17.72 -12.25 40.82
CA GLY A 35 17.62 -12.49 42.26
C GLY A 35 17.40 -13.98 42.48
N SER A 36 18.39 -14.63 43.09
CA SER A 36 18.34 -16.04 43.49
C SER A 36 17.43 -16.20 44.71
N ASP A 37 16.54 -17.19 44.69
CA ASP A 37 16.27 -18.02 45.86
C ASP A 37 15.71 -19.37 45.45
N ALA A 38 16.35 -20.42 45.95
CA ALA A 38 16.03 -21.81 45.72
C ALA A 38 15.09 -22.33 46.82
N LEU A 39 14.07 -23.10 46.45
CA LEU A 39 13.68 -24.28 47.26
C LEU A 39 12.92 -25.33 46.44
N GLU A 40 13.11 -26.56 46.91
CA GLU A 40 13.02 -27.88 46.29
C GLU A 40 11.63 -28.55 46.19
N ASN A 41 11.56 -29.49 45.24
CA ASN A 41 10.79 -30.77 45.20
C ASN A 41 9.24 -30.69 45.11
N ASN A 42 8.52 -31.41 44.24
CA ASN A 42 8.65 -32.81 43.83
C ASN A 42 7.84 -33.11 42.53
N LYS A 43 8.20 -34.23 41.91
CA LYS A 43 7.90 -34.78 40.58
C LYS A 43 6.42 -34.87 40.18
N SER A 44 6.14 -34.43 38.95
CA SER A 44 5.17 -35.06 38.04
C SER A 44 5.81 -35.18 36.67
N SER A 45 6.06 -36.41 36.23
CA SER A 45 6.58 -36.73 34.91
C SER A 45 5.46 -36.59 33.88
N VAL A 46 5.24 -35.38 33.39
CA VAL A 46 4.66 -35.18 32.07
C VAL A 46 5.86 -34.94 31.16
N ALA A 47 6.10 -35.89 30.25
CA ALA A 47 7.06 -35.67 29.18
C ALA A 47 6.58 -34.47 28.37
N SER A 48 7.09 -33.28 28.70
CA SER A 48 6.95 -32.12 27.85
C SER A 48 7.71 -32.47 26.58
N ASN A 49 6.99 -32.63 25.49
CA ASN A 49 7.56 -32.39 24.17
C ASN A 49 8.09 -30.96 24.24
N PHE A 50 9.35 -30.80 24.61
CA PHE A 50 10.07 -29.58 24.38
C PHE A 50 10.04 -29.43 22.87
N GLU A 51 9.11 -28.60 22.39
CA GLU A 51 9.23 -27.96 21.10
C GLU A 51 10.69 -27.54 20.99
N THR A 52 11.38 -28.18 20.07
CA THR A 52 12.71 -27.77 19.69
C THR A 52 12.51 -26.40 19.10
N TRP A 53 12.72 -25.37 19.93
CA TRP A 53 12.75 -23.99 19.48
C TRP A 53 13.65 -23.97 18.26
N VAL A 54 13.06 -23.67 17.11
CA VAL A 54 13.79 -23.46 15.85
C VAL A 54 14.91 -22.47 16.20
N PRO A 55 16.17 -22.75 15.81
CA PRO A 55 17.28 -21.86 16.13
C PRO A 55 16.88 -20.43 15.73
N LEU A 56 17.10 -19.46 16.63
CA LEU A 56 16.89 -18.05 16.36
C LEU A 56 17.53 -17.71 15.01
N VAL A 57 16.69 -17.52 13.99
CA VAL A 57 17.17 -17.04 12.70
C VAL A 57 17.63 -15.62 12.96
N ALA A 58 18.89 -15.33 12.66
CA ALA A 58 19.50 -14.02 12.94
C ALA A 58 18.80 -12.88 12.19
N ILE A 59 18.04 -13.21 11.14
CA ILE A 59 17.18 -12.33 10.36
C ILE A 59 15.82 -13.03 10.26
N PRO A 60 14.72 -12.44 10.75
CA PRO A 60 13.39 -13.03 10.53
C PRO A 60 13.14 -13.19 9.03
N PRO A 61 12.49 -14.28 8.58
CA PRO A 61 12.14 -14.42 7.17
C PRO A 61 11.15 -13.32 6.76
N ASP A 62 11.09 -13.04 5.47
CA ASP A 62 10.07 -12.15 4.91
C ASP A 62 8.67 -12.64 5.22
N ARG A 63 7.72 -11.71 5.18
CA ARG A 63 6.31 -11.99 5.40
C ARG A 63 5.78 -12.92 4.32
N ASP A 64 5.38 -14.13 4.71
CA ASP A 64 4.69 -15.09 3.84
C ASP A 64 3.22 -15.21 4.28
N LEU A 65 2.34 -14.44 3.64
CA LEU A 65 0.91 -14.41 3.99
C LEU A 65 0.20 -15.73 3.67
N GLU A 66 0.59 -16.44 2.60
CA GLU A 66 -0.03 -17.73 2.28
C GLU A 66 0.30 -18.77 3.34
N ASN A 67 1.58 -18.85 3.73
CA ASN A 67 2.03 -19.76 4.77
C ASN A 67 1.39 -19.44 6.12
N LEU A 68 1.30 -18.15 6.49
CA LEU A 68 0.58 -17.72 7.68
C LEU A 68 -0.89 -18.16 7.63
N SER A 69 -1.59 -17.90 6.52
CA SER A 69 -3.00 -18.31 6.36
C SER A 69 -3.18 -19.83 6.50
N ILE A 70 -2.26 -20.64 5.94
CA ILE A 70 -2.24 -22.10 6.12
C ILE A 70 -2.05 -22.48 7.59
N GLN A 71 -1.10 -21.84 8.30
CA GLN A 71 -0.87 -22.10 9.72
C GLN A 71 -2.08 -21.74 10.59
N TYR A 72 -2.84 -20.72 10.22
CA TYR A 72 -4.09 -20.34 10.89
C TYR A 72 -5.30 -21.22 10.49
N GLY A 73 -5.08 -22.25 9.67
CA GLY A 73 -6.10 -23.24 9.28
C GLY A 73 -6.97 -22.82 8.10
N PHE A 74 -6.59 -21.77 7.39
CA PHE A 74 -7.14 -21.47 6.07
C PHE A 74 -6.41 -22.29 5.01
N GLY A 75 -6.99 -22.43 3.83
CA GLY A 75 -6.34 -23.11 2.73
C GLY A 75 -7.14 -22.93 1.45
N PRO A 76 -6.55 -23.28 0.30
CA PRO A 76 -7.30 -23.34 -0.93
C PRO A 76 -8.44 -24.34 -0.74
N ASP A 77 -9.67 -23.86 -0.75
CA ASP A 77 -10.83 -24.74 -0.83
C ASP A 77 -10.69 -25.52 -2.15
N GLU A 78 -10.64 -26.86 -2.12
CA GLU A 78 -10.48 -27.67 -3.34
C GLU A 78 -11.60 -27.38 -4.37
N MET A 79 -12.71 -26.75 -3.94
CA MET A 79 -13.80 -26.27 -4.80
C MET A 79 -13.63 -24.86 -5.38
N LEU A 80 -12.67 -24.05 -4.92
CA LEU A 80 -12.42 -22.68 -5.36
C LEU A 80 -10.96 -22.50 -5.81
N LEU A 81 -10.53 -23.32 -6.77
CA LEU A 81 -9.32 -22.98 -7.53
C LEU A 81 -9.48 -21.56 -8.07
N PRO A 82 -8.43 -20.71 -7.99
CA PRO A 82 -8.51 -19.37 -8.54
C PRO A 82 -8.98 -19.48 -9.99
N VAL A 83 -10.11 -18.85 -10.28
CA VAL A 83 -10.52 -18.61 -11.65
C VAL A 83 -9.47 -17.66 -12.18
N LYS A 84 -8.41 -18.24 -12.76
CA LYS A 84 -7.44 -17.50 -13.54
C LYS A 84 -8.28 -16.67 -14.51
N SER A 85 -8.29 -15.35 -14.32
CA SER A 85 -9.11 -14.48 -15.16
C SER A 85 -8.76 -14.83 -16.60
N ASP A 86 -9.77 -15.21 -17.38
CA ASP A 86 -9.57 -15.57 -18.76
C ASP A 86 -9.24 -14.25 -19.47
N ASP A 87 -7.95 -13.92 -19.54
CA ASP A 87 -7.33 -12.73 -20.13
C ASP A 87 -7.83 -12.48 -21.57
N LYS A 88 -8.54 -13.46 -22.13
CA LYS A 88 -9.10 -13.51 -23.47
C LYS A 88 -10.39 -12.70 -23.68
N ASN A 89 -10.95 -12.03 -22.66
CA ASN A 89 -12.19 -11.25 -22.84
C ASN A 89 -12.24 -9.91 -22.08
N GLU A 90 -11.10 -9.27 -21.82
CA GLU A 90 -11.07 -7.89 -21.32
C GLU A 90 -11.42 -6.90 -22.44
N ASN A 91 -12.72 -6.71 -22.66
CA ASN A 91 -13.24 -5.75 -23.62
C ASN A 91 -13.61 -4.45 -22.92
N VAL A 92 -13.23 -3.32 -23.50
CA VAL A 92 -13.67 -1.99 -23.04
C VAL A 92 -15.20 -1.98 -22.86
N GLY A 93 -15.66 -1.47 -21.71
CA GLY A 93 -17.05 -1.51 -21.27
C GLY A 93 -17.40 -2.64 -20.31
N LYS A 94 -16.48 -3.59 -20.07
CA LYS A 94 -16.65 -4.60 -19.01
C LYS A 94 -16.77 -3.92 -17.65
N LYS A 95 -17.65 -4.44 -16.80
CA LYS A 95 -17.88 -3.94 -15.44
C LYS A 95 -17.47 -5.00 -14.43
N GLU A 96 -16.79 -4.57 -13.39
CA GLU A 96 -16.32 -5.44 -12.30
C GLU A 96 -16.45 -4.74 -10.96
N GLU A 97 -16.63 -5.54 -9.91
CA GLU A 97 -16.58 -5.06 -8.53
C GLU A 97 -15.16 -5.21 -7.99
N PHE A 98 -14.69 -4.14 -7.36
CA PHE A 98 -13.40 -4.07 -6.69
C PHE A 98 -13.59 -3.80 -5.21
N THR A 99 -12.78 -4.45 -4.38
CA THR A 99 -12.66 -4.14 -2.96
C THR A 99 -11.60 -3.06 -2.78
N VAL A 100 -11.94 -1.94 -2.16
CA VAL A 100 -11.07 -0.78 -1.98
C VAL A 100 -10.92 -0.51 -0.48
N VAL A 101 -9.71 -0.22 -0.03
CA VAL A 101 -9.44 0.10 1.39
C VAL A 101 -9.58 1.61 1.64
N ASN A 102 -10.29 1.97 2.70
CA ASN A 102 -10.30 3.31 3.28
C ASN A 102 -9.07 3.47 4.17
N LEU A 103 -8.06 4.20 3.69
CA LEU A 103 -6.80 4.38 4.42
C LEU A 103 -6.92 5.29 5.64
N SER A 104 -8.04 6.01 5.79
CA SER A 104 -8.30 6.84 6.99
C SER A 104 -8.98 6.08 8.12
N LEU A 105 -9.78 5.06 7.79
CA LEU A 105 -10.61 4.31 8.74
C LEU A 105 -10.25 2.82 8.84
N THR A 106 -9.34 2.32 8.01
CA THR A 106 -8.91 0.90 7.93
C THR A 106 -10.07 -0.08 7.67
N GLU A 107 -11.11 0.39 6.97
CA GLU A 107 -12.26 -0.41 6.53
C GLU A 107 -12.21 -0.60 5.01
N SER A 108 -12.77 -1.70 4.49
CA SER A 108 -12.92 -1.90 3.05
C SER A 108 -14.35 -1.59 2.57
N TYR A 109 -14.47 -1.17 1.32
CA TYR A 109 -15.74 -0.92 0.63
C TYR A 109 -15.67 -1.40 -0.82
N THR A 110 -16.82 -1.61 -1.45
CA THR A 110 -16.88 -2.08 -2.84
C THR A 110 -17.12 -0.93 -3.80
N VAL A 111 -16.42 -0.95 -4.94
CA VAL A 111 -16.58 -0.03 -6.07
C VAL A 111 -16.90 -0.83 -7.33
N GLU A 112 -17.93 -0.41 -8.09
CA GLU A 112 -18.17 -0.93 -9.43
C GLU A 112 -17.39 -0.10 -10.45
N GLY A 113 -16.37 -0.69 -11.06
CA GLY A 113 -15.52 -0.06 -12.06
C GLY A 113 -15.88 -0.51 -13.47
N GLU A 114 -15.83 0.41 -14.43
CA GLU A 114 -15.91 0.11 -15.85
C GLU A 114 -14.51 0.12 -16.48
N LEU A 115 -14.16 -0.91 -17.25
CA LEU A 115 -12.94 -0.97 -18.05
C LEU A 115 -13.03 0.05 -19.18
N VAL A 116 -12.31 1.16 -19.06
CA VAL A 116 -12.35 2.28 -20.03
C VAL A 116 -11.26 2.19 -21.09
N ASN A 117 -10.16 1.49 -20.81
CA ASN A 117 -9.06 1.29 -21.76
C ASN A 117 -8.26 0.03 -21.45
N VAL A 118 -7.69 -0.60 -22.48
CA VAL A 118 -6.78 -1.74 -22.39
C VAL A 118 -5.54 -1.44 -23.20
N THR A 119 -4.38 -1.47 -22.53
CA THR A 119 -3.07 -1.32 -23.19
C THR A 119 -2.24 -2.58 -23.01
N ASP A 120 -0.98 -2.60 -23.46
CA ASP A 120 -0.12 -3.79 -23.33
C ASP A 120 0.21 -4.07 -21.86
N ASN A 121 0.48 -3.03 -21.07
CA ASN A 121 0.98 -3.16 -19.70
C ASN A 121 -0.07 -2.83 -18.62
N ALA A 122 -1.28 -2.39 -19.00
CA ALA A 122 -2.30 -2.05 -18.02
C ALA A 122 -3.77 -2.26 -18.47
N TYR A 123 -4.61 -2.54 -17.48
CA TYR A 123 -6.07 -2.43 -17.55
C TYR A 123 -6.53 -1.17 -16.82
N TRP A 124 -7.30 -0.31 -17.48
CA TRP A 124 -7.72 0.97 -16.92
C TRP A 124 -9.20 0.93 -16.56
N TYR A 125 -9.51 0.92 -15.27
CA TYR A 125 -10.88 1.00 -14.77
C TYR A 125 -11.18 2.39 -14.22
N ALA A 126 -12.42 2.84 -14.40
CA ALA A 126 -12.94 4.05 -13.77
C ALA A 126 -14.22 3.72 -12.98
N ASP A 127 -14.34 4.27 -11.77
CA ASP A 127 -15.53 4.17 -10.94
C ASP A 127 -16.74 4.71 -11.70
N MET A 128 -17.79 3.89 -11.81
CA MET A 128 -19.01 4.23 -12.52
C MET A 128 -19.81 5.38 -11.87
N ASN A 129 -19.53 5.70 -10.60
CA ASN A 129 -20.12 6.84 -9.91
C ASN A 129 -19.38 8.15 -10.18
N SER A 130 -18.24 8.11 -10.88
CA SER A 130 -17.44 9.27 -11.26
C SER A 130 -17.75 9.76 -12.68
N GLU A 131 -17.34 11.00 -12.99
CA GLU A 131 -17.39 11.50 -14.37
C GLU A 131 -16.29 10.84 -15.21
N ILE A 132 -16.69 10.07 -16.23
CA ILE A 132 -15.76 9.33 -17.10
C ILE A 132 -15.51 10.12 -18.39
N ASP A 133 -14.35 10.75 -18.48
CA ASP A 133 -13.81 11.33 -19.72
C ASP A 133 -12.90 10.30 -20.42
N ARG A 134 -13.45 9.56 -21.39
CA ARG A 134 -12.72 8.50 -22.09
C ARG A 134 -11.55 9.01 -22.91
N ASP A 135 -11.63 10.23 -23.43
CA ASP A 135 -10.53 10.80 -24.22
C ASP A 135 -9.33 11.08 -23.32
N LEU A 136 -9.54 11.56 -22.09
CA LEU A 136 -8.48 11.69 -21.10
C LEU A 136 -7.87 10.34 -20.71
N TYR A 137 -8.69 9.29 -20.55
CA TYR A 137 -8.17 7.94 -20.27
C TYR A 137 -7.38 7.34 -21.44
N ASN A 138 -7.74 7.65 -22.68
CA ASN A 138 -6.94 7.28 -23.85
C ASN A 138 -5.59 8.00 -23.88
N ILE A 139 -5.58 9.31 -23.60
CA ILE A 139 -4.36 10.12 -23.56
C ILE A 139 -3.42 9.65 -22.46
N VAL A 140 -3.94 9.46 -21.24
CA VAL A 140 -3.11 9.07 -20.09
C VAL A 140 -2.56 7.66 -20.24
N ALA A 141 -3.35 6.73 -20.78
CA ALA A 141 -2.88 5.36 -21.05
C ALA A 141 -1.78 5.33 -22.12
N THR A 142 -1.92 6.13 -23.19
CA THR A 142 -0.86 6.26 -24.20
C THR A 142 0.42 6.86 -23.60
N LYS A 143 0.29 7.87 -22.73
CA LYS A 143 1.42 8.48 -22.04
C LYS A 143 2.10 7.48 -21.10
N TRP A 144 1.31 6.68 -20.37
CA TRP A 144 1.79 5.62 -19.50
C TRP A 144 2.59 4.57 -20.26
N GLU A 145 2.06 4.04 -21.37
CA GLU A 145 2.76 3.02 -22.17
C GLU A 145 4.12 3.49 -22.68
N LYS A 146 4.23 4.79 -23.02
CA LYS A 146 5.52 5.38 -23.37
C LYS A 146 6.47 5.39 -22.17
N ILE A 147 6.02 5.85 -21.00
CA ILE A 147 6.83 5.87 -19.77
C ILE A 147 7.26 4.45 -19.39
N HIS A 148 6.32 3.50 -19.43
CA HIS A 148 6.60 2.10 -19.18
C HIS A 148 7.67 1.57 -20.14
N SER A 149 7.53 1.82 -21.45
CA SER A 149 8.53 1.41 -22.43
C SER A 149 9.90 2.04 -22.20
N ASP A 150 9.95 3.33 -21.85
CA ASP A 150 11.20 4.09 -21.73
C ASP A 150 11.97 3.76 -20.43
N TYR A 151 11.26 3.43 -19.34
CA TYR A 151 11.85 3.32 -17.99
C TYR A 151 11.64 1.96 -17.31
N PHE A 152 10.59 1.22 -17.64
CA PHE A 152 10.20 0.00 -16.91
C PHE A 152 10.23 -1.28 -17.77
N ALA A 153 10.53 -1.19 -19.07
CA ALA A 153 10.47 -2.33 -19.99
C ALA A 153 11.38 -3.52 -19.64
N THR A 154 12.39 -3.32 -18.78
CA THR A 154 13.28 -4.40 -18.34
C THR A 154 12.69 -5.26 -17.22
N TYR A 155 11.65 -4.78 -16.52
CA TYR A 155 10.98 -5.51 -15.46
C TYR A 155 9.95 -6.46 -16.06
N HIS A 156 10.03 -7.74 -15.70
CA HIS A 156 9.12 -8.77 -16.18
C HIS A 156 7.99 -8.99 -15.18
N VAL A 157 7.15 -7.97 -15.02
CA VAL A 157 6.04 -7.98 -14.06
C VAL A 157 4.71 -8.31 -14.75
N PRO A 158 3.71 -8.85 -14.03
CA PRO A 158 2.38 -9.03 -14.58
C PRO A 158 1.74 -7.71 -15.03
N LYS A 159 0.78 -7.81 -15.95
CA LYS A 159 -0.02 -6.67 -16.40
C LYS A 159 -0.81 -6.06 -15.23
N LEU A 160 -0.67 -4.75 -15.02
CA LEU A 160 -1.25 -4.07 -13.87
C LEU A 160 -2.73 -3.70 -14.09
N THR A 161 -3.55 -3.75 -13.04
CA THR A 161 -4.88 -3.11 -13.06
C THR A 161 -4.81 -1.74 -12.37
N ILE A 162 -5.27 -0.69 -13.04
CA ILE A 162 -5.32 0.67 -12.50
C ILE A 162 -6.78 1.05 -12.29
N LEU A 163 -7.22 1.17 -11.03
CA LEU A 163 -8.57 1.61 -10.68
C LEU A 163 -8.60 3.10 -10.33
N ASN A 164 -9.40 3.86 -11.07
CA ASN A 164 -9.61 5.29 -10.84
C ASN A 164 -10.91 5.51 -10.08
N THR A 165 -10.81 5.79 -8.78
CA THR A 165 -11.95 5.91 -7.87
C THR A 165 -11.66 6.95 -6.79
N ALA A 166 -12.68 7.58 -6.22
CA ALA A 166 -12.46 8.49 -5.09
C ALA A 166 -11.83 7.74 -3.91
N LEU A 167 -10.83 8.34 -3.26
CA LEU A 167 -10.11 7.72 -2.14
C LEU A 167 -10.13 8.59 -0.89
N ASP A 168 -10.16 7.92 0.26
CA ASP A 168 -9.97 8.53 1.57
C ASP A 168 -8.56 8.24 2.08
N GLY A 169 -7.86 9.27 2.55
CA GLY A 169 -6.53 9.16 3.16
C GLY A 169 -5.33 9.34 2.22
N ALA A 170 -5.46 9.05 0.91
CA ALA A 170 -4.33 9.15 -0.03
C ALA A 170 -4.72 9.77 -1.39
N ALA A 171 -3.71 10.01 -2.24
CA ALA A 171 -3.88 10.44 -3.63
C ALA A 171 -3.89 9.24 -4.61
N GLY A 172 -3.22 8.17 -4.22
CA GLY A 172 -3.20 6.85 -4.81
C GLY A 172 -2.61 5.87 -3.79
N TYR A 173 -2.66 4.58 -4.08
CA TYR A 173 -1.90 3.56 -3.34
C TYR A 173 -1.73 2.29 -4.18
N PHE A 174 -0.67 1.55 -3.92
CA PHE A 174 -0.47 0.15 -4.25
C PHE A 174 -0.80 -0.74 -3.02
N SER A 175 -1.31 -1.96 -3.26
CA SER A 175 -1.48 -2.96 -2.20
C SER A 175 -1.11 -4.35 -2.70
N ASP A 176 -0.09 -4.95 -2.10
CA ASP A 176 0.35 -6.31 -2.45
C ASP A 176 -0.70 -7.38 -2.09
N VAL A 177 -1.54 -7.08 -1.10
CA VAL A 177 -2.70 -7.88 -0.69
C VAL A 177 -3.59 -8.27 -1.87
N ASP A 178 -3.75 -7.38 -2.84
CA ASP A 178 -4.62 -7.63 -4.00
C ASP A 178 -4.10 -8.75 -4.89
N SER A 179 -2.81 -9.08 -4.84
CA SER A 179 -2.23 -10.17 -5.64
C SER A 179 -2.51 -11.56 -5.05
N TYR A 180 -2.98 -11.66 -3.82
CA TYR A 180 -3.22 -12.95 -3.15
C TYR A 180 -4.61 -13.52 -3.44
N PRO A 181 -4.82 -14.84 -3.36
CA PRO A 181 -6.16 -15.42 -3.34
C PRO A 181 -7.02 -14.90 -2.17
N ARG A 182 -8.35 -14.84 -2.32
CA ARG A 182 -9.24 -14.39 -1.24
C ARG A 182 -9.21 -15.26 0.01
N TRP A 183 -8.84 -16.54 -0.12
CA TRP A 183 -8.66 -17.42 1.05
C TRP A 183 -7.42 -17.05 1.86
N VAL A 184 -6.45 -16.35 1.27
CA VAL A 184 -5.30 -15.77 1.97
C VAL A 184 -5.67 -14.43 2.59
N HIS A 185 -6.37 -13.58 1.83
CA HIS A 185 -6.83 -12.29 2.32
C HIS A 185 -8.20 -11.92 1.75
N THR A 186 -9.22 -11.82 2.61
CA THR A 186 -10.63 -11.63 2.20
C THR A 186 -10.88 -10.40 1.34
N ASN A 187 -10.13 -9.31 1.56
CA ASN A 187 -10.28 -8.07 0.80
C ASN A 187 -9.50 -8.05 -0.53
N SER A 188 -8.83 -9.15 -0.91
CA SER A 188 -8.07 -9.19 -2.14
C SER A 188 -8.95 -9.15 -3.40
N ASN A 189 -8.47 -8.44 -4.42
CA ASN A 189 -9.03 -8.46 -5.77
C ASN A 189 -8.41 -9.54 -6.69
N GLU A 190 -7.50 -10.36 -6.16
CA GLU A 190 -6.85 -11.51 -6.80
C GLU A 190 -6.12 -11.16 -8.11
N ARG A 191 -5.55 -9.95 -8.17
CA ARG A 191 -4.75 -9.38 -9.26
C ARG A 191 -3.88 -8.22 -8.76
N PRO A 192 -2.74 -7.90 -9.38
CA PRO A 192 -1.96 -6.72 -9.01
C PRO A 192 -2.72 -5.43 -9.36
N MET A 193 -2.77 -4.50 -8.41
CA MET A 193 -3.58 -3.28 -8.53
C MET A 193 -2.87 -2.02 -8.03
N VAL A 194 -3.14 -0.92 -8.72
CA VAL A 194 -2.91 0.45 -8.24
C VAL A 194 -4.24 1.20 -8.24
N TYR A 195 -4.45 2.00 -7.21
CA TYR A 195 -5.62 2.87 -7.06
C TYR A 195 -5.18 4.32 -7.19
N ILE A 196 -5.94 5.13 -7.93
CA ILE A 196 -5.68 6.57 -8.05
C ILE A 196 -6.98 7.33 -7.84
N ASP A 197 -6.91 8.42 -7.07
CA ASP A 197 -8.04 9.34 -6.91
C ASP A 197 -8.09 10.37 -8.05
N PRO A 198 -9.03 10.24 -9.02
CA PRO A 198 -9.13 11.16 -10.13
C PRO A 198 -9.68 12.54 -9.71
N SER A 199 -10.34 12.64 -8.54
CA SER A 199 -10.88 13.91 -8.03
C SER A 199 -9.78 14.83 -7.48
N ARG A 200 -8.71 14.23 -6.95
CA ARG A 200 -7.51 14.93 -6.46
C ARG A 200 -6.45 15.06 -7.56
N ASN A 201 -6.40 14.10 -8.48
CA ASN A 201 -5.40 14.01 -9.54
C ASN A 201 -6.12 13.76 -10.86
N LYS A 202 -6.48 14.82 -11.61
CA LYS A 202 -7.23 14.64 -12.85
C LYS A 202 -6.42 13.80 -13.87
N PRO A 203 -7.01 12.78 -14.53
CA PRO A 203 -6.37 12.07 -15.62
C PRO A 203 -5.80 13.03 -16.67
N GLY A 204 -4.55 12.82 -17.07
CA GLY A 204 -3.80 13.70 -17.97
C GLY A 204 -3.02 14.84 -17.30
N SER A 205 -3.21 15.09 -16.00
CA SER A 205 -2.36 16.01 -15.24
C SER A 205 -0.99 15.39 -14.93
N ASP A 206 0.03 16.22 -14.72
CA ASP A 206 1.35 15.73 -14.31
C ASP A 206 1.32 15.14 -12.90
N ARG A 207 0.45 15.65 -12.02
CA ARG A 207 0.24 15.09 -10.69
C ARG A 207 -0.30 13.66 -10.75
N TYR A 208 -1.27 13.38 -11.64
CA TYR A 208 -1.78 12.02 -11.85
C TYR A 208 -0.67 11.06 -12.25
N MET A 209 0.16 11.47 -13.22
CA MET A 209 1.23 10.60 -13.70
C MET A 209 2.34 10.42 -12.65
N SER A 210 2.66 11.46 -11.88
CA SER A 210 3.56 11.35 -10.73
C SER A 210 3.08 10.32 -9.71
N VAL A 211 1.79 10.33 -9.35
CA VAL A 211 1.20 9.32 -8.45
C VAL A 211 1.28 7.93 -9.10
N LEU A 212 0.86 7.77 -10.36
CA LEU A 212 0.93 6.47 -11.02
C LEU A 212 2.35 5.89 -11.08
N ILE A 213 3.36 6.72 -11.39
CA ILE A 213 4.76 6.30 -11.39
C ILE A 213 5.19 5.85 -10.00
N HIS A 214 4.85 6.61 -8.97
CA HIS A 214 5.17 6.31 -7.59
C HIS A 214 4.58 4.95 -7.17
N GLU A 215 3.27 4.76 -7.36
CA GLU A 215 2.61 3.50 -7.01
C GLU A 215 3.07 2.32 -7.87
N TYR A 216 3.43 2.57 -9.14
CA TYR A 216 4.00 1.53 -9.99
C TYR A 216 5.38 1.09 -9.52
N GLN A 217 6.18 2.01 -8.99
CA GLN A 217 7.48 1.66 -8.43
C GLN A 217 7.34 0.76 -7.21
N HIS A 218 6.34 0.97 -6.34
CA HIS A 218 6.01 0.01 -5.27
C HIS A 218 5.67 -1.38 -5.81
N PHE A 219 4.85 -1.44 -6.87
CA PHE A 219 4.52 -2.71 -7.51
C PHE A 219 5.77 -3.44 -8.04
N VAL A 220 6.61 -2.74 -8.81
CA VAL A 220 7.85 -3.31 -9.35
C VAL A 220 8.78 -3.75 -8.21
N ASN A 221 8.89 -2.96 -7.15
CA ASN A 221 9.72 -3.28 -6.01
C ASN A 221 9.19 -4.51 -5.28
N ASN A 222 7.89 -4.60 -5.02
CA ASN A 222 7.25 -5.77 -4.40
C ASN A 222 7.44 -7.06 -5.21
N GLU A 223 7.42 -6.99 -6.54
CA GLU A 223 7.70 -8.17 -7.38
C GLU A 223 9.17 -8.61 -7.33
N ALA A 224 10.08 -7.71 -6.93
CA ALA A 224 11.51 -7.99 -6.80
C ALA A 224 11.91 -8.38 -5.36
N ASP A 225 11.37 -7.70 -4.36
CA ASP A 225 11.62 -7.85 -2.93
C ASP A 225 10.38 -7.43 -2.10
N GLN A 226 9.58 -8.40 -1.67
CA GLN A 226 8.36 -8.18 -0.87
C GLN A 226 8.65 -7.71 0.57
N GLY A 227 9.89 -7.88 1.04
CA GLY A 227 10.31 -7.62 2.43
C GLY A 227 11.03 -6.29 2.63
N GLU A 228 11.14 -5.48 1.58
CA GLU A 228 11.96 -4.27 1.58
C GLU A 228 11.52 -3.25 2.66
N GLU A 229 12.51 -2.55 3.23
CA GLU A 229 12.25 -1.57 4.27
C GLU A 229 11.48 -0.37 3.70
N ALA A 230 10.46 0.10 4.42
CA ALA A 230 9.57 1.17 3.94
C ALA A 230 10.33 2.44 3.47
N TRP A 231 11.43 2.82 4.13
CA TRP A 231 12.18 4.01 3.72
C TRP A 231 12.93 3.81 2.39
N VAL A 232 13.32 2.58 2.07
CA VAL A 232 13.93 2.21 0.79
C VAL A 232 12.87 2.29 -0.29
N ASP A 233 11.74 1.62 -0.07
CA ASP A 233 10.64 1.55 -1.02
C ASP A 233 10.10 2.94 -1.39
N GLU A 234 9.78 3.76 -0.38
CA GLU A 234 9.29 5.13 -0.57
C GLU A 234 10.34 6.06 -1.20
N GLY A 235 11.61 5.90 -0.80
CA GLY A 235 12.72 6.68 -1.36
C GLY A 235 12.93 6.41 -2.85
N LEU A 236 12.87 5.14 -3.25
CA LEU A 236 12.98 4.71 -4.64
C LEU A 236 11.73 5.10 -5.46
N ALA A 237 10.53 5.02 -4.88
CA ALA A 237 9.29 5.50 -5.50
C ALA A 237 9.35 6.99 -5.84
N GLU A 238 9.80 7.82 -4.90
CA GLU A 238 10.00 9.25 -5.15
C GLU A 238 11.13 9.54 -6.13
N LEU A 239 12.24 8.80 -6.06
CA LEU A 239 13.35 8.94 -7.02
C LEU A 239 12.91 8.58 -8.44
N ALA A 240 12.07 7.55 -8.62
CA ALA A 240 11.54 7.15 -9.92
C ALA A 240 10.72 8.28 -10.56
N VAL A 241 9.87 8.95 -9.80
CA VAL A 241 9.10 10.13 -10.25
C VAL A 241 10.05 11.21 -10.78
N ARG A 242 11.10 11.53 -10.03
CA ARG A 242 12.10 12.55 -10.42
C ARG A 242 12.87 12.17 -11.67
N ASN A 243 13.39 10.94 -11.73
CA ASN A 243 14.21 10.47 -12.85
C ASN A 243 13.44 10.45 -14.18
N ILE A 244 12.12 10.24 -14.13
CA ILE A 244 11.25 10.30 -15.31
C ILE A 244 10.92 11.75 -15.71
N GLY A 245 11.19 12.72 -14.83
CA GLY A 245 11.03 14.15 -15.09
C GLY A 245 9.74 14.76 -14.54
N TYR A 246 9.11 14.11 -13.56
CA TYR A 246 7.94 14.63 -12.86
C TYR A 246 8.32 15.28 -11.52
N GLU A 247 7.53 16.26 -11.09
CA GLU A 247 7.79 16.96 -9.84
C GLU A 247 7.23 16.21 -8.64
N THR A 248 8.09 16.03 -7.62
CA THR A 248 7.67 15.71 -6.25
C THR A 248 8.00 16.88 -5.32
N PRO A 249 7.03 17.42 -4.56
CA PRO A 249 7.29 18.53 -3.67
C PRO A 249 7.96 18.10 -2.35
N LEU A 250 8.34 16.82 -2.17
CA LEU A 250 8.66 16.26 -0.85
C LEU A 250 10.04 16.65 -0.32
N GLU A 251 11.02 16.83 -1.19
CA GLU A 251 12.39 17.21 -0.81
C GLU A 251 12.47 18.52 -0.03
N LYS A 252 11.62 19.48 -0.39
CA LYS A 252 11.60 20.78 0.28
C LYS A 252 11.26 20.65 1.77
N TYR A 253 10.54 19.59 2.17
CA TYR A 253 10.23 19.34 3.57
C TYR A 253 11.46 18.86 4.33
N PHE A 254 12.27 17.99 3.72
CA PHE A 254 13.56 17.60 4.29
C PHE A 254 14.55 18.77 4.36
N LEU A 255 14.62 19.61 3.32
CA LEU A 255 15.50 20.78 3.31
C LEU A 255 15.15 21.81 4.41
N VAL A 256 13.91 21.81 4.90
CA VAL A 256 13.46 22.64 6.03
C VAL A 256 13.72 21.97 7.37
N ASP A 257 13.82 20.64 7.42
CA ASP A 257 14.08 19.84 8.62
C ASP A 257 15.12 18.72 8.36
N PRO A 258 16.40 19.08 8.16
CA PRO A 258 17.43 18.12 7.70
C PRO A 258 17.90 17.15 8.80
N ASP A 259 17.46 17.35 10.05
CA ASP A 259 17.70 16.44 11.17
C ASP A 259 16.73 15.23 11.15
N THR A 260 15.85 15.14 10.14
CA THR A 260 14.96 14.00 9.91
C THR A 260 15.75 12.70 9.80
N GLN A 261 15.42 11.72 10.65
CA GLN A 261 16.07 10.41 10.62
C GLN A 261 15.68 9.64 9.35
N LEU A 262 16.68 9.15 8.62
CA LEU A 262 16.52 8.49 7.31
C LEU A 262 15.72 7.19 7.39
N ASN A 263 16.08 6.31 8.32
CA ASN A 263 15.63 4.91 8.37
C ASN A 263 14.55 4.65 9.43
N TYR A 264 13.82 5.69 9.85
CA TYR A 264 12.70 5.54 10.78
C TYR A 264 11.56 6.41 10.31
N TRP A 265 10.41 5.78 10.04
CA TRP A 265 9.19 6.47 9.65
C TRP A 265 8.29 6.67 10.86
N SER A 266 7.78 7.89 11.03
CA SER A 266 6.81 8.15 12.10
C SER A 266 5.43 7.62 11.74
N ASP A 267 4.74 7.02 12.71
CA ASP A 267 3.31 6.67 12.61
C ASP A 267 2.38 7.89 12.50
N ASP A 268 2.88 9.12 12.65
CA ASP A 268 2.12 10.36 12.46
C ASP A 268 2.23 10.81 10.99
N PRO A 269 1.17 10.69 10.16
CA PRO A 269 1.21 11.07 8.75
C PRO A 269 1.67 12.51 8.52
N ARG A 270 1.46 13.42 9.48
CA ARG A 270 1.85 14.84 9.36
C ARG A 270 3.36 15.05 9.45
N LYS A 271 4.10 14.06 9.94
CA LYS A 271 5.57 14.10 10.05
C LYS A 271 6.27 13.31 8.95
N THR A 272 5.51 12.60 8.12
CA THR A 272 6.08 11.70 7.10
C THR A 272 6.74 12.42 5.94
N LEU A 273 6.27 13.61 5.55
CA LEU A 273 6.71 14.32 4.33
C LEU A 273 8.22 14.54 4.24
N ALA A 274 8.88 14.85 5.37
CA ALA A 274 10.33 15.04 5.39
C ALA A 274 11.10 13.71 5.23
N HIS A 275 10.53 12.59 5.66
CA HIS A 275 11.14 11.26 5.50
C HIS A 275 11.18 10.84 4.02
N TYR A 276 10.10 11.08 3.26
CA TYR A 276 10.09 10.88 1.80
C TYR A 276 11.21 11.69 1.12
N GLY A 277 11.32 12.98 1.46
CA GLY A 277 12.36 13.84 0.91
C GLY A 277 13.77 13.39 1.29
N ALA A 278 13.97 12.96 2.53
CA ALA A 278 15.26 12.45 3.02
C ALA A 278 15.68 11.18 2.27
N ALA A 279 14.77 10.22 2.16
CA ALA A 279 15.02 8.95 1.48
C ALA A 279 15.29 9.13 -0.01
N SER A 280 14.47 9.92 -0.71
CA SER A 280 14.65 10.19 -2.13
C SER A 280 16.01 10.85 -2.42
N LEU A 281 16.37 11.91 -1.66
CA LEU A 281 17.66 12.60 -1.82
C LEU A 281 18.84 11.71 -1.45
N PHE A 282 18.68 10.79 -0.50
CA PHE A 282 19.71 9.81 -0.18
C PHE A 282 19.97 8.88 -1.38
N PHE A 283 18.92 8.33 -2.00
CA PHE A 283 19.07 7.48 -3.19
C PHE A 283 19.60 8.24 -4.40
N GLU A 284 19.19 9.50 -4.60
CA GLU A 284 19.79 10.37 -5.60
C GLU A 284 21.31 10.52 -5.35
N PHE A 285 21.72 10.81 -4.11
CA PHE A 285 23.13 10.95 -3.76
C PHE A 285 23.97 9.68 -4.01
N VAL A 286 23.46 8.48 -3.70
CA VAL A 286 24.23 7.24 -3.88
C VAL A 286 24.18 6.70 -5.31
N SER A 287 23.21 7.11 -6.13
CA SER A 287 23.09 6.69 -7.53
C SER A 287 23.97 7.49 -8.50
N GLY A 288 24.43 8.69 -8.11
CA GLY A 288 25.44 9.50 -8.81
C GLY A 288 24.87 10.48 -9.82
#